data_AF-A0A448YRC0-F1
#
_entry.id   AF-A0A448YRC0-F1
#
_cell.length_a   1.000
_cell.length_b   1.000
_cell.length_c   1.000
_cell.angle_alpha   90.00
_cell.angle_beta   90.00
_cell.angle_gamma   90.00
#
_symmetry.space_group_name_H-M   'P 1'
#
loop_
_entity.id
_entity.type
_entity.pdbx_description
1 polymer ?
#
loop_
_entity_poly.entity_id
_entity_poly.type
_entity_poly.pdbx_seq_one_letter_code
_entity_poly.pdbx_strand_id
1 'polypeptide(L)'
;MLVPFVAATNTNFIKSIPSSVIAIPTFEDSNSIDTIVFGLFFFGFIACLSCSAMFHTIKVHSYKVASVGNNLDYAGIVVLITTSMVGIIHYSYSDLVLARYIFLALTSIFGTACMITTWSPKFKTVAWRPFRAGMFITFGLSALLPIGYGLIRFGSEEAIKRSGFWFVLLEGIGYISGALLYASRIPERFSPGSFDLFGQSHQIFHVLVVLSAFSHFKALVQSYIYAHVRSAL
;
A
#
# COMPACT_ATOMS: atom_id res chain seq x y z
N MET A 1 0.88 -29.44 -11.20
CA MET A 1 0.67 -29.86 -9.81
C MET A 1 -0.20 -28.80 -9.15
N LEU A 2 -1.42 -29.16 -8.73
CA LEU A 2 -2.39 -28.20 -8.17
C LEU A 2 -1.98 -27.90 -6.72
N VAL A 3 -1.59 -26.65 -6.44
CA VAL A 3 -1.20 -26.21 -5.09
C VAL A 3 -2.48 -26.00 -4.27
N PRO A 4 -2.63 -26.63 -3.09
CA PRO A 4 -3.83 -26.47 -2.28
C PRO A 4 -3.87 -25.07 -1.64
N PHE A 5 -5.06 -24.44 -1.67
CA PHE A 5 -5.33 -23.19 -0.99
C PHE A 5 -5.88 -23.49 0.42
N VAL A 6 -5.37 -22.82 1.46
CA VAL A 6 -5.96 -22.90 2.81
C VAL A 6 -7.23 -22.04 2.84
N ALA A 7 -8.36 -22.68 3.11
CA ALA A 7 -9.64 -22.01 3.29
C ALA A 7 -9.67 -21.26 4.63
N ALA A 8 -9.95 -19.95 4.59
CA ALA A 8 -10.20 -19.15 5.77
C ALA A 8 -11.48 -19.61 6.48
N THR A 9 -11.39 -19.79 7.80
CA THR A 9 -12.46 -20.30 8.66
C THR A 9 -13.55 -19.24 8.93
N ASN A 10 -14.80 -19.65 8.68
CA ASN A 10 -16.08 -19.15 9.20
C ASN A 10 -16.54 -17.69 8.97
N THR A 11 -16.83 -17.32 7.72
CA THR A 11 -18.01 -16.49 7.38
C THR A 11 -18.58 -16.86 6.00
N ASN A 12 -19.90 -16.93 5.84
CA ASN A 12 -20.57 -17.39 4.61
C ASN A 12 -20.34 -16.48 3.37
N PHE A 13 -19.91 -15.23 3.58
CA PHE A 13 -19.57 -14.30 2.50
C PHE A 13 -18.17 -14.54 1.90
N ILE A 14 -17.19 -14.96 2.71
CA ILE A 14 -15.83 -15.22 2.20
C ILE A 14 -15.82 -16.44 1.27
N LYS A 15 -16.70 -17.43 1.48
CA LYS A 15 -16.82 -18.61 0.62
C LYS A 15 -17.34 -18.30 -0.80
N SER A 16 -18.04 -17.18 -1.03
CA SER A 16 -18.52 -16.81 -2.36
C SER A 16 -17.48 -16.07 -3.19
N ILE A 17 -16.38 -15.60 -2.57
CA ILE A 17 -15.27 -14.98 -3.27
C ILE A 17 -14.37 -16.10 -3.81
N PRO A 18 -14.09 -16.17 -5.13
CA PRO A 18 -13.23 -17.21 -5.68
C PRO A 18 -11.87 -17.20 -5.00
N SER A 19 -11.35 -18.38 -4.61
CA SER A 19 -10.07 -18.49 -3.90
C SER A 19 -8.92 -17.87 -4.69
N SER A 20 -8.97 -17.87 -6.02
CA SER A 20 -8.00 -17.19 -6.89
C SER A 20 -7.88 -15.68 -6.64
N VAL A 21 -8.89 -15.07 -6.02
CA VAL A 21 -8.94 -13.64 -5.70
C VAL A 21 -8.25 -13.34 -4.37
N ILE A 22 -8.49 -14.15 -3.34
CA ILE A 22 -8.14 -13.83 -1.94
C ILE A 22 -7.18 -14.81 -1.25
N ALA A 23 -6.94 -15.99 -1.82
CA ALA A 23 -6.16 -17.02 -1.16
C ALA A 23 -4.65 -16.83 -1.39
N ILE A 24 -3.89 -17.01 -0.32
CA ILE A 24 -2.44 -17.12 -0.33
C ILE A 24 -2.13 -18.62 -0.41
N PRO A 25 -1.39 -19.11 -1.44
CA PRO A 25 -1.02 -20.51 -1.51
C PRO A 25 -0.05 -20.89 -0.38
N THR A 26 0.10 -22.17 -0.11
CA THR A 26 1.09 -22.69 0.84
C THR A 26 2.07 -23.60 0.12
N PHE A 27 3.36 -23.46 0.42
CA PHE A 27 4.46 -24.29 -0.09
C PHE A 27 5.10 -25.10 1.05
N GLU A 28 5.86 -26.15 0.72
CA GLU A 28 6.49 -27.02 1.73
C GLU A 28 7.49 -26.27 2.64
N ASP A 29 8.16 -25.24 2.09
CA ASP A 29 9.13 -24.38 2.78
C ASP A 29 8.50 -23.09 3.36
N SER A 30 7.17 -22.98 3.32
CA SER A 30 6.46 -21.86 3.97
C SER A 30 6.69 -21.86 5.47
N ASN A 31 7.01 -20.70 6.03
CA ASN A 31 7.46 -20.58 7.41
C ASN A 31 6.85 -19.35 8.12
N SER A 32 7.21 -19.17 9.39
CA SER A 32 6.67 -18.08 10.22
C SER A 32 7.02 -16.68 9.70
N ILE A 33 8.11 -16.51 8.93
CA ILE A 33 8.46 -15.23 8.34
C ILE A 33 7.43 -14.83 7.28
N ASP A 34 6.91 -15.78 6.50
CA ASP A 34 5.87 -15.50 5.51
C ASP A 34 4.60 -14.98 6.17
N THR A 35 4.21 -15.64 7.26
CA THR A 35 3.08 -15.20 8.09
C THR A 35 3.28 -13.77 8.60
N ILE A 36 4.50 -13.44 9.06
CA ILE A 36 4.83 -12.10 9.54
C ILE A 36 4.77 -11.07 8.40
N VAL A 37 5.30 -11.38 7.23
CA VAL A 37 5.33 -10.47 6.08
C VAL A 37 3.93 -10.12 5.60
N PHE A 38 3.06 -11.12 5.41
CA PHE A 38 1.65 -10.87 5.09
C PHE A 38 0.92 -10.18 6.25
N GLY A 39 1.21 -10.56 7.49
CA GLY A 39 0.68 -9.92 8.68
C GLY A 39 0.99 -8.42 8.75
N LEU A 40 2.21 -8.01 8.37
CA LEU A 40 2.60 -6.60 8.30
C LEU A 40 1.79 -5.84 7.26
N PHE A 41 1.61 -6.39 6.06
CA PHE A 41 0.79 -5.76 5.02
C PHE A 41 -0.66 -5.57 5.51
N PHE A 42 -1.29 -6.63 6.05
CA PHE A 42 -2.66 -6.54 6.55
C PHE A 42 -2.78 -5.60 7.75
N PHE A 43 -1.79 -5.58 8.64
CA PHE A 43 -1.73 -4.61 9.73
C PHE A 43 -1.73 -3.18 9.18
N GLY A 44 -0.87 -2.87 8.21
CA GLY A 44 -0.82 -1.52 7.62
C GLY A 44 -2.10 -1.15 6.88
N PHE A 45 -2.69 -2.08 6.13
CA PHE A 45 -3.98 -1.91 5.46
C PHE A 45 -5.10 -1.60 6.46
N ILE A 46 -5.27 -2.45 7.48
CA ILE A 46 -6.31 -2.27 8.50
C ILE A 46 -6.08 -0.99 9.30
N ALA A 47 -4.84 -0.71 9.72
CA ALA A 47 -4.50 0.49 10.46
C ALA A 47 -4.82 1.75 9.66
N CYS A 48 -4.42 1.82 8.39
CA CYS A 48 -4.70 2.95 7.51
C CYS A 48 -6.20 3.20 7.36
N LEU A 49 -6.96 2.18 6.99
CA LEU A 49 -8.39 2.33 6.75
C LEU A 49 -9.17 2.63 8.05
N SER A 50 -8.77 2.01 9.16
CA SER A 50 -9.41 2.23 10.46
C SER A 50 -9.16 3.64 10.98
N CYS A 51 -7.91 4.13 10.91
CA CYS A 51 -7.57 5.50 11.26
C CYS A 51 -8.35 6.50 10.40
N SER A 52 -8.45 6.24 9.09
CA SER A 52 -9.17 7.11 8.17
C SER A 52 -10.68 7.13 8.43
N ALA A 53 -11.31 5.97 8.56
CA ALA A 53 -12.73 5.84 8.85
C ALA A 53 -13.09 6.49 10.20
N MET A 54 -12.27 6.25 11.23
CA MET A 54 -12.44 6.86 12.54
C MET A 54 -12.34 8.39 12.45
N PHE A 55 -11.29 8.93 11.84
CA PHE A 55 -11.12 10.37 11.67
C PHE A 55 -12.33 10.99 10.96
N HIS A 56 -12.74 10.45 9.82
CA HIS A 56 -13.84 11.00 9.05
C HIS A 56 -15.19 10.93 9.78
N THR A 57 -15.36 9.96 10.68
CA THR A 57 -16.56 9.84 11.54
C THR A 57 -16.57 10.88 12.64
N ILE A 58 -15.45 11.09 13.35
CA ILE A 58 -15.40 11.91 14.57
C ILE A 58 -14.89 13.34 14.34
N LYS A 59 -14.47 13.71 13.12
CA LYS A 59 -13.84 15.02 12.83
C LYS A 59 -14.70 16.23 13.19
N VAL A 60 -16.02 16.09 13.31
CA VAL A 60 -16.94 17.19 13.66
C VAL A 60 -17.05 17.44 15.17
N HIS A 61 -16.43 16.59 16.01
CA HIS A 61 -16.56 16.66 17.46
C HIS A 61 -15.94 17.92 18.08
N SER A 62 -14.65 18.17 17.84
CA SER A 62 -13.96 19.37 18.32
C SER A 62 -12.66 19.59 17.55
N TYR A 63 -12.13 20.82 17.57
CA TYR A 63 -10.85 21.14 16.90
C TYR A 63 -9.71 20.21 17.33
N LYS A 64 -9.60 19.92 18.64
CA LYS A 64 -8.56 19.02 19.17
C LYS A 64 -8.71 17.60 18.63
N VAL A 65 -9.93 17.05 18.63
CA VAL A 65 -10.22 15.70 18.10
C VAL A 65 -9.96 15.63 16.60
N ALA A 66 -10.43 16.61 15.83
CA ALA A 66 -10.17 16.69 14.40
C ALA A 66 -8.66 16.78 14.09
N SER A 67 -7.92 17.57 14.86
CA SER A 67 -6.49 17.74 14.68
C SER A 67 -5.71 16.45 14.95
N VAL A 68 -6.04 15.71 16.02
CA VAL A 68 -5.39 14.43 16.34
C VAL A 68 -5.79 13.36 15.35
N GLY A 69 -7.08 13.26 15.01
CA GLY A 69 -7.57 12.29 14.03
C GLY A 69 -6.93 12.47 12.65
N ASN A 70 -6.75 13.71 12.20
CA ASN A 70 -6.09 14.02 10.93
C ASN A 70 -4.60 13.59 10.93
N ASN A 71 -3.90 13.72 12.06
CA ASN A 71 -2.53 13.21 12.19
C ASN A 71 -2.50 11.67 12.07
N LEU A 72 -3.42 10.97 12.75
CA LEU A 72 -3.52 9.51 12.69
C LEU A 72 -3.92 8.99 11.30
N ASP A 73 -4.80 9.70 10.59
CA ASP A 73 -5.17 9.41 9.21
C ASP A 73 -3.93 9.46 8.29
N TYR A 74 -3.12 10.52 8.39
CA TYR A 74 -1.85 10.60 7.65
C TYR A 74 -0.82 9.56 8.06
N ALA A 75 -0.73 9.25 9.36
CA ALA A 75 0.12 8.20 9.87
C ALA A 75 -0.23 6.84 9.26
N GLY A 76 -1.53 6.57 9.13
CA GLY A 76 -2.07 5.38 8.49
C GLY A 76 -1.52 5.18 7.08
N ILE A 77 -1.49 6.23 6.26
CA ILE A 77 -0.92 6.19 4.90
C ILE A 77 0.57 5.80 4.95
N VAL A 78 1.34 6.41 5.85
CA VAL A 78 2.78 6.10 6.00
C VAL A 78 3.00 4.64 6.41
N VAL A 79 2.21 4.13 7.36
CA VAL A 79 2.28 2.74 7.82
C VAL A 79 1.92 1.79 6.69
N LEU A 80 0.85 2.06 5.93
CA LEU A 80 0.46 1.24 4.78
C LEU A 80 1.57 1.17 3.73
N ILE A 81 2.12 2.31 3.29
CA ILE A 81 3.21 2.32 2.30
C ILE A 81 4.42 1.53 2.82
N THR A 82 4.82 1.78 4.06
CA THR A 82 6.01 1.13 4.67
C THR A 82 5.85 -0.38 4.72
N THR A 83 4.74 -0.87 5.27
CA THR A 83 4.48 -2.31 5.44
C THR A 83 4.26 -3.03 4.11
N SER A 84 3.66 -2.36 3.12
CA SER A 84 3.51 -2.88 1.75
C SER A 84 4.88 -3.10 1.09
N MET A 85 5.77 -2.12 1.17
CA MET A 85 7.11 -2.21 0.59
C MET A 85 7.95 -3.34 1.21
N VAL A 86 7.82 -3.58 2.51
CA VAL A 86 8.55 -4.66 3.20
C VAL A 86 8.32 -6.01 2.54
N GLY A 87 7.07 -6.35 2.19
CA GLY A 87 6.76 -7.66 1.63
C GLY A 87 7.29 -7.87 0.22
N ILE A 88 7.08 -6.91 -0.69
CA ILE A 88 7.59 -7.01 -2.06
C ILE A 88 9.12 -7.06 -2.07
N ILE A 89 9.80 -6.23 -1.27
CA ILE A 89 11.26 -6.23 -1.17
C ILE A 89 11.77 -7.56 -0.59
N HIS A 90 11.09 -8.09 0.44
CA HIS A 90 11.48 -9.34 1.08
C HIS A 90 11.55 -10.51 0.08
N TYR A 91 10.51 -10.67 -0.73
CA TYR A 91 10.41 -11.75 -1.70
C TYR A 91 11.17 -11.48 -2.99
N SER A 92 11.15 -10.25 -3.51
CA SER A 92 11.83 -9.90 -4.77
C SER A 92 13.35 -10.04 -4.68
N TYR A 93 13.90 -10.00 -3.47
CA TYR A 93 15.34 -10.08 -3.17
C TYR A 93 15.66 -11.22 -2.20
N SER A 94 14.88 -12.30 -2.21
CA SER A 94 15.07 -13.46 -1.32
C SER A 94 16.48 -14.05 -1.40
N ASP A 95 17.10 -13.98 -2.58
CA ASP A 95 18.45 -14.49 -2.88
C ASP A 95 19.57 -13.42 -2.82
N LEU A 96 19.23 -12.15 -2.62
CA LEU A 96 20.21 -11.05 -2.49
C LEU A 96 20.03 -10.33 -1.15
N VAL A 97 20.54 -10.96 -0.10
CA VAL A 97 20.38 -10.53 1.31
C VAL A 97 20.80 -9.06 1.53
N LEU A 98 21.94 -8.64 0.98
CA LEU A 98 22.43 -7.27 1.14
C LEU A 98 21.50 -6.25 0.48
N ALA A 99 21.07 -6.49 -0.78
CA ALA A 99 20.16 -5.60 -1.49
C ALA A 99 18.82 -5.48 -0.76
N ARG A 100 18.28 -6.62 -0.28
CA ARG A 100 17.06 -6.66 0.54
C ARG A 100 17.17 -5.75 1.75
N TYR A 101 18.23 -5.88 2.56
CA TYR A 101 18.37 -5.05 3.77
C TYR A 101 18.61 -3.57 3.46
N ILE A 102 19.34 -3.24 2.39
CA ILE A 102 19.53 -1.85 1.97
C ILE A 102 18.18 -1.20 1.63
N PHE A 103 17.35 -1.86 0.81
CA PHE A 103 16.07 -1.30 0.43
C PHE A 103 15.08 -1.23 1.60
N LEU A 104 15.06 -2.23 2.49
CA LEU A 104 14.26 -2.17 3.73
C LEU A 104 14.69 -1.01 4.64
N ALA A 105 16.00 -0.75 4.76
CA ALA A 105 16.52 0.37 5.53
C ALA A 105 16.11 1.71 4.90
N LEU A 106 16.25 1.86 3.58
CA LEU A 106 15.81 3.07 2.86
C LEU A 106 14.30 3.31 3.04
N THR A 107 13.46 2.29 2.88
CA THR A 107 12.02 2.37 3.12
C THR A 107 11.73 2.82 4.56
N SER A 108 12.44 2.27 5.55
CA SER A 108 12.27 2.64 6.96
C SER A 108 12.68 4.09 7.24
N ILE A 109 13.78 4.56 6.63
CA ILE A 109 14.24 5.95 6.75
C ILE A 109 13.20 6.91 6.14
N PHE A 110 12.75 6.65 4.92
CA PHE A 110 11.75 7.48 4.25
C PHE A 110 10.40 7.46 4.98
N GLY A 111 9.96 6.29 5.45
CA GLY A 111 8.74 6.15 6.26
C GLY A 111 8.84 6.95 7.55
N THR A 112 9.96 6.86 8.27
CA THR A 112 10.19 7.63 9.51
C THR A 112 10.19 9.14 9.24
N ALA A 113 10.85 9.60 8.18
CA ALA A 113 10.85 11.01 7.79
C ALA A 113 9.43 11.52 7.46
N CYS A 114 8.65 10.73 6.71
CA CYS A 114 7.25 11.04 6.43
C CYS A 114 6.42 11.09 7.72
N MET A 115 6.57 10.10 8.60
CA MET A 115 5.88 10.02 9.88
C MET A 115 6.10 11.28 10.71
N ILE A 116 7.36 11.68 10.91
CA ILE A 116 7.71 12.91 11.65
C ILE A 116 7.06 14.14 10.99
N THR A 117 7.12 14.22 9.66
CA THR A 117 6.56 15.35 8.91
C THR A 117 5.04 15.46 9.09
N THR A 118 4.32 14.33 9.12
CA THR A 118 2.86 14.33 9.29
C THR A 118 2.38 14.87 10.65
N TRP A 119 3.25 14.92 11.67
CA TRP A 119 2.91 15.50 12.98
C TRP A 119 3.08 17.01 13.04
N SER A 120 3.68 17.64 12.02
CA SER A 120 3.85 19.08 11.96
C SER A 120 2.49 19.82 11.91
N PRO A 121 2.26 20.85 12.75
CA PRO A 121 1.03 21.64 12.68
C PRO A 121 0.76 22.25 11.30
N LYS A 122 1.81 22.67 10.58
CA LYS A 122 1.70 23.26 9.23
C LYS A 122 1.17 22.27 8.21
N PHE A 123 1.54 21.00 8.34
CA PHE A 123 1.19 19.93 7.41
C PHE A 123 -0.33 19.78 7.24
N LYS A 124 -1.11 20.12 8.28
CA LYS A 124 -2.58 20.02 8.28
C LYS A 124 -3.31 21.14 7.56
N THR A 125 -2.64 22.26 7.30
CA THR A 125 -3.29 23.44 6.71
C THR A 125 -3.68 23.18 5.25
N VAL A 126 -4.69 23.89 4.76
CA VAL A 126 -5.20 23.72 3.38
C VAL A 126 -4.11 24.01 2.35
N ALA A 127 -3.28 25.04 2.60
CA ALA A 127 -2.16 25.44 1.73
C ALA A 127 -1.13 24.31 1.51
N TRP A 128 -0.98 23.40 2.48
CA TRP A 128 -0.01 22.31 2.41
C TRP A 128 -0.55 21.07 1.68
N ARG A 129 -1.79 21.08 1.18
CA ARG A 129 -2.38 19.92 0.49
C ARG A 129 -1.54 19.39 -0.68
N PRO A 130 -1.03 20.23 -1.60
CA PRO A 130 -0.17 19.74 -2.69
C PRO A 130 1.13 19.14 -2.17
N PHE A 131 1.72 19.73 -1.13
CA PHE A 131 2.92 19.19 -0.48
C PHE A 131 2.65 17.79 0.12
N ARG A 132 1.53 17.61 0.82
CA ARG A 132 1.15 16.29 1.37
C ARG A 132 1.06 15.23 0.28
N ALA A 133 0.34 15.54 -0.80
CA ALA A 133 0.21 14.64 -1.94
C ALA A 133 1.59 14.33 -2.54
N GLY A 134 2.41 15.34 -2.81
CA GLY A 134 3.76 15.19 -3.35
C GLY A 134 4.67 14.35 -2.45
N MET A 135 4.62 14.53 -1.13
CA MET A 135 5.39 13.76 -0.17
C MET A 135 5.01 12.27 -0.20
N PHE A 136 3.71 11.94 -0.13
CA PHE A 136 3.26 10.55 -0.17
C PHE A 136 3.52 9.88 -1.53
N ILE A 137 3.30 10.62 -2.63
CA ILE A 137 3.66 10.15 -3.99
C ILE A 137 5.16 9.86 -4.06
N THR A 138 6.01 10.76 -3.55
CA THR A 138 7.47 10.58 -3.59
C THR A 138 7.89 9.37 -2.74
N PHE A 139 7.28 9.18 -1.58
CA PHE A 139 7.54 8.01 -0.76
C PHE A 139 7.13 6.71 -1.47
N GLY A 140 5.95 6.66 -2.10
CA GLY A 140 5.54 5.52 -2.93
C GLY A 140 6.48 5.29 -4.12
N LEU A 141 6.87 6.35 -4.83
CA LEU A 141 7.81 6.29 -5.96
C LEU A 141 9.23 5.88 -5.57
N SER A 142 9.57 5.89 -4.28
CA SER A 142 10.85 5.31 -3.83
C SER A 142 10.96 3.81 -4.15
N ALA A 143 9.84 3.13 -4.40
CA ALA A 143 9.78 1.76 -4.92
C ALA A 143 10.48 1.59 -6.29
N LEU A 144 10.64 2.67 -7.06
CA LEU A 144 11.40 2.64 -8.31
C LEU A 144 12.89 2.31 -8.08
N LEU A 145 13.44 2.57 -6.89
CA LEU A 145 14.82 2.23 -6.56
C LEU A 145 15.05 0.70 -6.57
N PRO A 146 14.31 -0.11 -5.78
CA PRO A 146 14.42 -1.56 -5.88
C PRO A 146 13.95 -2.08 -7.25
N ILE A 147 12.94 -1.50 -7.91
CA ILE A 147 12.56 -1.99 -9.24
C ILE A 147 13.69 -1.78 -10.25
N GLY A 148 14.30 -0.58 -10.28
CA GLY A 148 15.40 -0.23 -11.17
C GLY A 148 16.64 -1.09 -10.94
N TYR A 149 17.02 -1.31 -9.66
CA TYR A 149 18.12 -2.21 -9.33
C TYR A 149 17.83 -3.65 -9.81
N GLY A 150 16.59 -4.13 -9.64
CA GLY A 150 16.18 -5.46 -10.08
C GLY A 150 16.27 -5.61 -11.61
N LEU A 151 15.82 -4.60 -12.35
CA LEU A 151 15.91 -4.58 -13.83
C LEU A 151 17.37 -4.69 -14.30
N ILE A 152 18.30 -3.96 -13.66
CA ILE A 152 19.73 -4.01 -14.00
C ILE A 152 20.33 -5.35 -13.59
N ARG A 153 19.98 -5.86 -12.40
CA ARG A 153 20.64 -7.04 -11.80
C ARG A 153 20.17 -8.36 -12.40
N PHE A 154 18.90 -8.47 -12.76
CA PHE A 154 18.24 -9.70 -13.16
C PHE A 154 17.72 -9.68 -14.60
N GLY A 155 17.69 -8.53 -15.25
CA GLY A 155 16.99 -8.34 -16.52
C GLY A 155 15.48 -8.13 -16.34
N SER A 156 14.83 -7.70 -17.42
CA SER A 156 13.41 -7.28 -17.40
C SER A 156 12.45 -8.42 -17.05
N GLU A 157 12.61 -9.58 -17.70
CA GLU A 157 11.70 -10.71 -17.50
C GLU A 157 11.69 -11.19 -16.05
N GLU A 158 12.87 -11.33 -15.47
CA GLU A 158 13.01 -11.82 -14.10
C GLU A 158 12.54 -10.79 -13.06
N ALA A 159 12.87 -9.51 -13.26
CA ALA A 159 12.40 -8.43 -12.39
C ALA A 159 10.87 -8.30 -12.39
N ILE A 160 10.24 -8.50 -13.56
CA ILE A 160 8.78 -8.48 -13.70
C ILE A 160 8.13 -9.60 -12.88
N LYS A 161 8.67 -10.83 -12.98
CA LYS A 161 8.15 -12.00 -12.26
C LYS A 161 8.35 -11.87 -10.74
N ARG A 162 9.53 -11.40 -10.31
CA ARG A 162 9.90 -11.23 -8.90
C ARG A 162 8.99 -10.26 -8.14
N SER A 163 8.61 -9.16 -8.79
CA SER A 163 7.94 -8.04 -8.11
C SER A 163 6.41 -8.02 -8.25
N GLY A 164 5.83 -8.95 -9.03
CA GLY A 164 4.43 -8.82 -9.43
C GLY A 164 4.17 -7.51 -10.19
N PHE A 165 5.12 -7.11 -11.05
CA PHE A 165 5.28 -5.75 -11.57
C PHE A 165 4.00 -5.11 -12.11
N TRP A 166 3.17 -5.87 -12.84
CA TRP A 166 1.94 -5.33 -13.44
C TRP A 166 0.92 -4.89 -12.38
N PHE A 167 0.83 -5.59 -11.26
CA PHE A 167 -0.01 -5.20 -10.14
C PHE A 167 0.59 -4.01 -9.37
N VAL A 168 1.91 -3.93 -9.24
CA VAL A 168 2.61 -2.75 -8.68
C VAL A 168 2.41 -1.52 -9.58
N LEU A 169 2.42 -1.70 -10.90
CA LEU A 169 2.16 -0.62 -11.85
C LEU A 169 0.71 -0.12 -11.73
N LEU A 170 -0.26 -1.03 -11.65
CA LEU A 170 -1.67 -0.68 -11.46
C LEU A 170 -1.90 0.01 -10.10
N GLU A 171 -1.26 -0.47 -9.04
CA GLU A 171 -1.22 0.17 -7.72
C GLU A 171 -0.71 1.61 -7.84
N GLY A 172 0.44 1.80 -8.50
CA GLY A 172 1.06 3.11 -8.72
C GLY A 172 0.16 4.07 -9.51
N ILE A 173 -0.47 3.59 -10.59
CA ILE A 173 -1.45 4.38 -11.37
C ILE A 173 -2.63 4.82 -10.47
N GLY A 174 -3.20 3.90 -9.69
CA GLY A 174 -4.32 4.20 -8.80
C GLY A 174 -3.96 5.20 -7.69
N TYR A 175 -2.82 5.02 -7.02
CA TYR A 175 -2.39 5.92 -5.95
C TYR A 175 -2.02 7.31 -6.49
N ILE A 176 -1.28 7.40 -7.59
CA ILE A 176 -0.88 8.68 -8.18
C ILE A 176 -2.11 9.42 -8.70
N SER A 177 -2.98 8.75 -9.45
CA SER A 177 -4.21 9.38 -9.96
C SER A 177 -5.11 9.85 -8.81
N GLY A 178 -5.32 9.03 -7.78
CA GLY A 178 -6.08 9.42 -6.60
C GLY A 178 -5.49 10.61 -5.87
N ALA A 179 -4.18 10.63 -5.65
CA ALA A 179 -3.49 11.73 -4.99
C ALA A 179 -3.55 13.03 -5.80
N LEU A 180 -3.45 12.94 -7.13
CA LEU A 180 -3.61 14.08 -8.03
C LEU A 180 -5.05 14.62 -8.03
N LEU A 181 -6.07 13.75 -8.04
CA LEU A 181 -7.47 14.14 -7.91
C LEU A 181 -7.72 14.84 -6.57
N TYR A 182 -7.22 14.27 -5.47
CA TYR A 182 -7.28 14.87 -4.12
C TYR A 182 -6.63 16.26 -4.06
N ALA A 183 -5.42 16.39 -4.61
CA ALA A 183 -4.68 17.65 -4.59
C ALA A 183 -5.36 18.73 -5.45
N SER A 184 -5.88 18.34 -6.62
CA SER A 184 -6.52 19.24 -7.58
C SER A 184 -8.00 19.49 -7.30
N ARG A 185 -8.64 18.74 -6.39
CA ARG A 185 -10.08 18.83 -6.09
C ARG A 185 -10.98 18.57 -7.30
N ILE A 186 -10.61 17.62 -8.15
CA ILE A 186 -11.40 17.27 -9.33
C ILE A 186 -12.33 16.10 -8.96
N PRO A 187 -13.64 16.17 -9.24
CA PRO A 187 -14.32 17.12 -10.13
C PRO A 187 -14.92 18.38 -9.45
N GLU A 188 -14.98 18.45 -8.12
CA GLU A 188 -15.73 19.50 -7.40
C GLU A 188 -15.20 20.93 -7.63
N ARG A 189 -13.96 21.07 -8.11
CA ARG A 189 -13.38 22.34 -8.57
C ARG A 189 -14.16 22.93 -9.74
N PHE A 190 -14.68 22.11 -10.64
CA PHE A 190 -15.33 22.55 -11.88
C PHE A 190 -16.84 22.73 -11.74
N SER A 191 -17.46 22.10 -10.74
CA SER A 191 -18.88 22.26 -10.45
C SER A 191 -19.13 22.29 -8.94
N PRO A 192 -18.89 23.45 -8.29
CA PRO A 192 -19.14 23.62 -6.85
C PRO A 192 -20.61 23.35 -6.50
N GLY A 193 -20.89 22.62 -5.43
CA GLY A 193 -22.24 22.24 -4.99
C GLY A 193 -22.75 20.92 -5.57
N SER A 194 -22.28 20.51 -6.76
CA SER A 194 -22.77 19.29 -7.44
C SER A 194 -22.25 17.98 -6.84
N PHE A 195 -21.12 18.04 -6.14
CA PHE A 195 -20.42 16.86 -5.61
C PHE A 195 -20.34 16.86 -4.07
N ASP A 196 -21.25 17.59 -3.40
CA ASP A 196 -21.19 17.77 -1.94
C ASP A 196 -21.42 16.47 -1.16
N LEU A 197 -22.23 15.55 -1.71
CA LEU A 197 -22.53 14.25 -1.09
C LEU A 197 -21.80 13.08 -1.76
N PHE A 198 -21.78 13.03 -3.09
CA PHE A 198 -21.22 11.93 -3.87
C PHE A 198 -20.28 12.41 -4.96
N GLY A 199 -19.20 11.66 -5.19
CA GLY A 199 -18.28 11.88 -6.31
C GLY A 199 -17.24 12.98 -6.07
N GLN A 200 -17.10 13.49 -4.85
CA GLN A 200 -16.00 14.41 -4.51
C GLN A 200 -14.64 13.71 -4.65
N SER A 201 -13.61 14.49 -5.00
CA SER A 201 -12.23 14.02 -5.17
C SER A 201 -11.73 13.15 -4.00
N HIS A 202 -12.10 13.51 -2.77
CA HIS A 202 -11.69 12.78 -1.55
C HIS A 202 -12.34 11.40 -1.44
N GLN A 203 -13.58 11.22 -1.92
CA GLN A 203 -14.23 9.91 -1.99
C GLN A 203 -13.59 9.04 -3.07
N ILE A 204 -13.34 9.61 -4.25
CA ILE A 204 -12.67 8.91 -5.35
C ILE A 204 -11.26 8.47 -4.92
N PHE A 205 -10.52 9.34 -4.22
CA PHE A 205 -9.23 9.02 -3.64
C PHE A 205 -9.30 7.79 -2.72
N HIS A 206 -10.25 7.74 -1.79
CA HIS A 206 -10.43 6.59 -0.90
C HIS A 206 -10.74 5.29 -1.64
N VAL A 207 -11.59 5.34 -2.66
CA VAL A 207 -11.88 4.17 -3.50
C VAL A 207 -10.61 3.68 -4.20
N LEU A 208 -9.82 4.58 -4.78
CA LEU A 208 -8.57 4.25 -5.44
C LEU A 208 -7.53 3.69 -4.44
N VAL A 209 -7.49 4.18 -3.20
CA VAL A 209 -6.61 3.63 -2.16
C VAL A 209 -6.94 2.16 -1.88
N VAL A 210 -8.21 1.80 -1.76
CA VAL A 210 -8.64 0.41 -1.53
C VAL A 210 -8.30 -0.48 -2.72
N LEU A 211 -8.59 -0.02 -3.94
CA LEU A 211 -8.28 -0.78 -5.17
C LEU A 211 -6.76 -0.95 -5.36
N SER A 212 -5.97 0.08 -5.10
CA SER A 212 -4.51 0.01 -5.16
C SER A 212 -3.94 -0.93 -4.10
N ALA A 213 -4.44 -0.89 -2.86
CA ALA A 213 -4.03 -1.84 -1.83
C ALA A 213 -4.39 -3.28 -2.19
N PHE A 214 -5.54 -3.51 -2.82
CA PHE A 214 -5.88 -4.83 -3.35
C PHE A 214 -4.94 -5.26 -4.48
N SER A 215 -4.59 -4.35 -5.40
CA SER A 215 -3.57 -4.59 -6.42
C SER A 215 -2.23 -4.97 -5.78
N HIS A 216 -1.80 -4.23 -4.74
CA HIS A 216 -0.59 -4.54 -3.98
C HIS A 216 -0.63 -5.95 -3.38
N PHE A 217 -1.75 -6.34 -2.77
CA PHE A 217 -1.91 -7.70 -2.26
C PHE A 217 -1.70 -8.77 -3.35
N LYS A 218 -2.23 -8.55 -4.56
CA LYS A 218 -1.99 -9.45 -5.70
C LYS A 218 -0.52 -9.48 -6.12
N ALA A 219 0.16 -8.33 -6.13
CA ALA A 219 1.60 -8.26 -6.36
C ALA A 219 2.38 -9.08 -5.31
N LEU A 220 2.04 -8.90 -4.03
CA LEU A 220 2.69 -9.57 -2.92
C LEU A 220 2.55 -11.09 -3.01
N VAL A 221 1.35 -11.57 -3.33
CA VAL A 221 1.10 -13.01 -3.58
C VAL A 221 1.92 -13.51 -4.76
N GLN A 222 2.06 -12.75 -5.84
CA GLN A 222 2.90 -13.15 -6.99
C GLN A 222 4.39 -13.22 -6.62
N SER A 223 4.90 -12.21 -5.91
CA SER A 223 6.28 -12.20 -5.42
C SER A 223 6.57 -13.37 -4.49
N TYR A 224 5.64 -13.68 -3.58
CA TYR A 224 5.71 -14.84 -2.70
C TYR A 224 5.76 -16.15 -3.50
N ILE A 225 4.80 -16.37 -4.41
CA ILE A 225 4.78 -17.57 -5.28
C ILE A 225 6.11 -17.73 -6.02
N TYR A 226 6.60 -16.64 -6.61
CA TYR A 226 7.85 -16.66 -7.34
C TYR A 226 9.03 -17.08 -6.43
N ALA A 227 9.14 -16.50 -5.24
CA ALA A 227 10.22 -16.79 -4.31
C ALA A 227 10.24 -18.27 -3.89
N HIS A 228 9.09 -18.87 -3.59
CA HIS A 228 8.99 -20.27 -3.17
C HIS A 228 9.17 -21.26 -4.32
N VAL A 229 8.61 -20.98 -5.50
CA VAL A 229 8.83 -21.84 -6.68
C VAL A 229 10.29 -21.85 -7.09
N ARG A 230 10.99 -20.71 -6.99
CA ARG A 230 12.43 -20.62 -7.27
C ARG A 230 13.26 -21.41 -6.25
N SER A 231 12.93 -21.35 -4.96
CA SER A 231 13.66 -22.09 -3.91
C SER A 231 13.55 -23.61 -4.06
N ALA A 232 12.54 -24.10 -4.79
CA ALA A 232 12.33 -25.52 -5.07
C ALA A 232 13.10 -26.03 -6.30
N LEU A 233 13.78 -25.16 -7.05
CA LEU A 233 14.60 -25.49 -8.24
C LEU A 233 16.10 -25.50 -7.90
#